data_AF-A0A355UD36-F1
#
_entry.id   AF-A0A355UD36-F1
#
_cell.length_a   1.000
_cell.length_b   1.000
_cell.length_c   1.000
_cell.angle_alpha   90.00
_cell.angle_beta   90.00
_cell.angle_gamma   90.00
#
_symmetry.space_group_name_H-M   'P 1'
#
loop_
_entity.id
_entity.type
_entity.pdbx_description
1 polymer ?
#
loop_
_entity_poly.entity_id
_entity_poly.type
_entity_poly.pdbx_seq_one_letter_code
_entity_poly.pdbx_strand_id
1 'polypeptide(L)'
;MKKTAFLLISIVTLAVACKDDDIVITDQPQSICDSLDITYTSYIKPLLDDAGCSGSYCHGAGAGGFTIADYATTKATASDVKFLKSIKHELGASAMPKNGNKLSNEQITRIECWVQNGFKE
;
A
#
# COMPACT_ATOMS: atom_id res chain seq x y z
N MET A 1 54.49 -6.12 -41.81
CA MET A 1 53.79 -6.67 -40.63
C MET A 1 52.81 -5.58 -40.17
N LYS A 2 51.49 -5.73 -40.38
CA LYS A 2 50.51 -6.27 -39.41
C LYS A 2 50.39 -5.32 -38.18
N LYS A 3 49.27 -4.70 -37.79
CA LYS A 3 47.84 -4.78 -38.18
C LYS A 3 47.15 -3.46 -37.74
N THR A 4 46.14 -3.07 -38.49
CA THR A 4 45.04 -2.18 -38.09
C THR A 4 44.28 -2.73 -36.89
N ALA A 5 43.70 -1.85 -36.05
CA ALA A 5 42.26 -1.79 -35.72
C ALA A 5 42.02 -1.14 -34.36
N PHE A 6 41.35 0.01 -34.39
CA PHE A 6 40.41 0.44 -33.37
C PHE A 6 39.41 -0.71 -33.11
N LEU A 7 39.19 -1.09 -31.84
CA LEU A 7 37.92 -1.67 -31.44
C LEU A 7 37.68 -1.43 -29.94
N LEU A 8 36.62 -0.67 -29.70
CA LEU A 8 35.84 -0.52 -28.46
C LEU A 8 35.55 -1.87 -27.79
N ILE A 9 35.53 -1.90 -26.45
CA ILE A 9 34.90 -2.86 -25.48
C ILE A 9 35.62 -2.56 -24.14
N SER A 10 35.03 -2.35 -22.96
CA SER A 10 33.73 -2.68 -22.38
C SER A 10 33.54 -1.70 -21.19
N ILE A 11 32.44 -0.97 -21.11
CA ILE A 11 31.33 -1.24 -20.17
C ILE A 11 31.83 -1.65 -18.78
N VAL A 12 31.96 -0.66 -17.89
CA VAL A 12 31.68 -0.82 -16.46
C VAL A 12 30.61 0.22 -16.12
N THR A 13 29.41 -0.01 -16.62
CA THR A 13 28.20 0.58 -16.07
C THR A 13 27.91 -0.17 -14.78
N LEU A 14 28.21 0.43 -13.63
CA LEU A 14 27.58 0.04 -12.38
C LEU A 14 26.09 0.37 -12.53
N ALA A 15 25.33 -0.62 -12.99
CA ALA A 15 23.89 -0.64 -12.80
C ALA A 15 23.65 -0.74 -11.29
N VAL A 16 23.36 0.39 -10.66
CA VAL A 16 22.55 0.39 -9.44
C VAL A 16 21.22 -0.24 -9.86
N ALA A 17 21.07 -1.52 -9.54
CA ALA A 17 19.80 -2.20 -9.58
C ALA A 17 18.99 -1.72 -8.37
N CYS A 18 18.36 -0.55 -8.49
CA CYS A 18 17.17 -0.29 -7.70
C CYS A 18 16.14 -1.29 -8.18
N LYS A 19 15.88 -2.33 -7.37
CA LYS A 19 14.61 -3.03 -7.48
C LYS A 19 13.57 -1.99 -7.09
N ASP A 20 12.71 -1.64 -8.04
CA ASP A 20 11.47 -0.94 -7.78
C ASP A 20 10.57 -1.90 -6.97
N ASP A 21 10.96 -2.17 -5.72
CA ASP A 21 10.05 -2.70 -4.75
C ASP A 21 9.12 -1.52 -4.45
N ASP A 22 7.84 -1.66 -4.79
CA ASP A 22 6.79 -0.69 -4.47
C ASP A 22 6.70 -0.59 -2.93
N ILE A 23 7.53 0.26 -2.32
CA ILE A 23 7.52 0.52 -0.89
C ILE A 23 6.26 1.30 -0.57
N VAL A 24 5.48 0.83 0.41
CA VAL A 24 4.37 1.61 0.98
C VAL A 24 4.94 2.79 1.75
N ILE A 25 5.00 3.95 1.09
CA ILE A 25 5.39 5.21 1.71
C ILE A 25 4.16 5.82 2.38
N THR A 26 4.23 5.96 3.70
CA THR A 26 3.28 6.74 4.49
C THR A 26 3.88 8.12 4.75
N ASP A 27 3.07 9.17 4.66
CA ASP A 27 3.56 10.56 4.87
C ASP A 27 3.52 10.96 6.36
N GLN A 28 3.19 10.03 7.25
CA GLN A 28 2.93 10.31 8.67
C GLN A 28 4.23 10.34 9.48
N PRO A 29 4.48 11.40 10.28
CA PRO A 29 5.57 11.40 11.24
C PRO A 29 5.47 10.22 12.20
N GLN A 30 6.58 9.49 12.40
CA GLN A 30 6.61 8.31 13.27
C GLN A 30 6.08 8.61 14.68
N SER A 31 6.37 9.80 15.23
CA SER A 31 5.86 10.22 16.54
C SER A 31 4.34 10.28 16.64
N ILE A 32 3.65 10.61 15.54
CA ILE A 32 2.18 10.57 15.49
C ILE A 32 1.72 9.11 15.55
N CYS A 33 2.32 8.24 14.74
CA CYS A 33 1.95 6.83 14.70
C CYS A 33 2.27 6.09 16.00
N ASP A 34 3.35 6.44 16.69
CA ASP A 34 3.69 5.87 17.99
C ASP A 34 2.73 6.34 19.10
N SER A 35 2.11 7.51 18.94
CA SER A 35 1.12 8.04 19.89
C SER A 35 -0.27 7.39 19.78
N LEU A 36 -0.51 6.62 18.72
CA LEU A 36 -1.78 5.99 18.43
C LEU A 36 -1.67 4.46 18.63
N ASP A 37 -2.47 3.92 19.55
CA ASP A 37 -2.57 2.47 19.75
C ASP A 37 -3.59 1.86 18.79
N ILE A 38 -3.21 1.75 17.52
CA ILE A 38 -4.05 1.22 16.44
C ILE A 38 -3.72 -0.25 16.21
N THR A 39 -4.74 -1.10 16.32
CA THR A 39 -4.65 -2.50 15.90
C THR A 39 -5.72 -2.83 14.87
N TYR A 40 -5.57 -3.98 14.22
CA TYR A 40 -6.56 -4.46 13.29
C TYR A 40 -7.91 -4.64 13.97
N THR A 41 -7.91 -5.31 15.13
CA THR A 41 -9.11 -5.65 15.89
C THR A 41 -9.77 -4.42 16.49
N SER A 42 -8.98 -3.48 17.03
CA SER A 42 -9.52 -2.31 17.75
C SER A 42 -10.05 -1.21 16.84
N TYR A 43 -9.51 -1.08 15.62
CA TYR A 43 -9.81 0.07 14.76
C TYR A 43 -10.01 -0.27 13.29
N ILE A 44 -9.08 -1.00 12.66
CA ILE A 44 -9.11 -1.19 11.20
C ILE A 44 -10.30 -2.02 10.77
N LYS A 45 -10.60 -3.12 11.47
CA LYS A 45 -11.76 -3.96 11.15
C LYS A 45 -13.09 -3.19 11.30
N PRO A 46 -13.38 -2.53 12.44
CA PRO A 46 -14.57 -1.68 12.55
C PRO A 46 -14.66 -0.62 11.46
N LEU A 47 -13.54 0.04 11.11
CA LEU A 47 -13.51 1.03 10.04
C LEU A 47 -13.85 0.44 8.67
N LEU A 48 -13.34 -0.75 8.35
CA LEU A 48 -13.67 -1.45 7.10
C LEU A 48 -15.14 -1.86 7.08
N ASP A 49 -15.66 -2.38 8.19
CA ASP A 49 -17.08 -2.73 8.33
C ASP A 49 -17.97 -1.48 8.11
N ASP A 50 -17.65 -0.35 8.75
CA ASP A 50 -18.36 0.94 8.60
C ASP A 50 -18.27 1.51 7.18
N ALA A 51 -17.17 1.25 6.47
CA ALA A 51 -16.98 1.63 5.07
C ALA A 51 -17.72 0.73 4.08
N GLY A 52 -18.55 -0.21 4.56
CA GLY A 52 -19.26 -1.18 3.73
C GLY A 52 -18.37 -2.28 3.15
N CYS A 53 -17.18 -2.44 3.71
CA CYS A 53 -16.17 -3.44 3.35
C CYS A 53 -16.13 -4.55 4.43
N SER A 54 -17.30 -5.10 4.77
CA SER A 54 -17.42 -6.17 5.77
C SER A 54 -17.33 -7.57 5.13
N GLY A 55 -16.40 -8.40 5.62
CA GLY A 55 -16.31 -9.82 5.30
C GLY A 55 -15.99 -10.12 3.83
N SER A 56 -16.43 -11.28 3.33
CA SER A 56 -16.03 -11.80 2.01
C SER A 56 -16.51 -10.97 0.82
N TYR A 57 -17.44 -10.02 1.01
CA TYR A 57 -17.94 -9.19 -0.08
C TYR A 57 -17.02 -8.03 -0.43
N CYS A 58 -16.08 -7.66 0.46
CA CYS A 58 -15.08 -6.68 0.13
C CYS A 58 -14.07 -7.30 -0.84
N HIS A 59 -14.26 -7.01 -2.12
CA HIS A 59 -13.52 -7.56 -3.27
C HIS A 59 -13.69 -9.08 -3.52
N GLY A 60 -14.16 -9.88 -2.56
CA GLY A 60 -14.32 -11.35 -2.66
C GLY A 60 -15.69 -11.86 -3.15
N ALA A 61 -16.37 -11.05 -3.96
CA ALA A 61 -17.45 -11.43 -4.90
C ALA A 61 -17.67 -10.36 -6.01
N GLY A 62 -16.63 -9.55 -6.29
CA GLY A 62 -16.66 -8.41 -7.23
C GLY A 62 -15.28 -8.17 -7.88
N ALA A 63 -15.21 -7.22 -8.82
CA ALA A 63 -14.20 -7.06 -9.88
C ALA A 63 -12.68 -7.08 -9.55
N GLY A 64 -12.28 -7.23 -8.28
CA GLY A 64 -10.88 -7.16 -7.84
C GLY A 64 -10.12 -8.49 -7.77
N GLY A 65 -10.81 -9.64 -7.64
CA GLY A 65 -10.16 -10.96 -7.60
C GLY A 65 -9.38 -11.30 -6.33
N PHE A 66 -9.51 -10.49 -5.27
CA PHE A 66 -8.96 -10.72 -3.93
C PHE A 66 -10.03 -10.39 -2.88
N THR A 67 -9.85 -10.77 -1.62
CA THR A 67 -10.82 -10.49 -0.55
C THR A 67 -10.18 -9.63 0.53
N ILE A 68 -10.96 -8.81 1.24
CA ILE A 68 -10.58 -8.15 2.49
C ILE A 68 -11.59 -8.59 3.56
N ALA A 69 -11.37 -9.75 4.18
CA ALA A 69 -12.35 -10.36 5.11
C ALA A 69 -11.82 -10.53 6.53
N ASP A 70 -10.51 -10.67 6.68
CA ASP A 70 -9.83 -10.97 7.94
C ASP A 70 -8.50 -10.20 8.03
N TYR A 71 -7.79 -10.37 9.15
CA TYR A 71 -6.50 -9.72 9.38
C TYR A 71 -5.50 -10.03 8.25
N ALA A 72 -5.36 -11.31 7.89
CA ALA A 72 -4.34 -11.76 6.95
C ALA A 72 -4.57 -11.15 5.55
N THR A 73 -5.80 -11.18 5.07
CA THR A 73 -6.19 -10.61 3.78
C THR A 73 -6.11 -9.08 3.80
N THR A 74 -6.54 -8.44 4.89
CA THR A 74 -6.44 -6.97 5.05
C THR A 74 -4.99 -6.50 5.05
N LYS A 75 -4.12 -7.16 5.81
CA LYS A 75 -2.68 -6.88 5.83
C LYS A 75 -2.06 -7.05 4.46
N ALA A 76 -2.37 -8.15 3.77
CA ALA A 76 -1.86 -8.40 2.42
C ALA A 76 -2.26 -7.28 1.45
N THR A 77 -3.52 -6.84 1.48
CA THR A 77 -3.99 -5.71 0.67
C THR A 77 -3.34 -4.39 1.07
N ALA A 78 -3.24 -4.09 2.36
CA ALA A 78 -2.66 -2.84 2.85
C ALA A 78 -1.14 -2.74 2.67
N SER A 79 -0.48 -3.86 2.37
CA SER A 79 0.93 -3.91 1.99
C SER A 79 1.17 -3.54 0.52
N ASP A 80 0.13 -3.40 -0.30
CA ASP A 80 0.22 -2.90 -1.68
C ASP A 80 0.10 -1.37 -1.69
N VAL A 81 1.03 -0.68 -2.35
CA VAL A 81 1.01 0.78 -2.51
C VAL A 81 -0.31 1.30 -3.07
N LYS A 82 -0.98 0.52 -3.92
CA LYS A 82 -2.26 0.90 -4.53
C LYS A 82 -3.36 1.08 -3.50
N PHE A 83 -3.31 0.35 -2.39
CA PHE A 83 -4.33 0.47 -1.33
C PHE A 83 -4.35 1.89 -0.74
N LEU A 84 -3.20 2.41 -0.32
CA LEU A 84 -3.11 3.77 0.23
C LEU A 84 -3.52 4.81 -0.82
N LYS A 85 -3.06 4.66 -2.07
CA LYS A 85 -3.46 5.55 -3.17
C LYS A 85 -4.97 5.55 -3.40
N SER A 86 -5.59 4.38 -3.34
CA SER A 86 -7.03 4.18 -3.51
C SER A 86 -7.86 4.83 -2.41
N ILE A 87 -7.48 4.69 -1.13
CA ILE A 87 -8.20 5.35 -0.02
C ILE A 87 -7.90 6.84 0.06
N LYS A 88 -6.73 7.29 -0.41
CA LYS A 88 -6.35 8.71 -0.55
C LYS A 88 -7.01 9.38 -1.76
N HIS A 89 -7.63 8.63 -2.67
CA HIS A 89 -8.17 9.12 -3.94
C HIS A 89 -7.10 9.85 -4.76
N GLU A 90 -5.90 9.30 -4.81
CA GLU A 90 -4.81 9.85 -5.62
C GLU A 90 -5.10 9.70 -7.11
N LEU A 91 -4.55 10.61 -7.92
CA LEU A 91 -4.69 10.57 -9.37
C LEU A 91 -4.12 9.25 -9.92
N GLY A 92 -4.91 8.58 -10.76
CA GLY A 92 -4.52 7.30 -11.36
C GLY A 92 -4.84 6.06 -10.53
N ALA A 93 -5.36 6.21 -9.31
CA ALA A 93 -5.87 5.10 -8.51
C ALA A 93 -7.39 4.95 -8.64
N SER A 94 -7.90 3.71 -8.50
CA SER A 94 -9.35 3.50 -8.37
C SER A 94 -9.78 3.90 -6.97
N ALA A 95 -10.62 4.93 -6.86
CA ALA A 95 -11.09 5.44 -5.57
C ALA A 95 -11.81 4.39 -4.72
N MET A 96 -11.47 4.34 -3.43
CA MET A 96 -12.10 3.51 -2.40
C MET A 96 -12.61 4.38 -1.25
N PRO A 97 -13.80 4.11 -0.68
CA PRO A 97 -14.78 3.09 -1.08
C PRO A 97 -15.35 3.34 -2.49
N LYS A 98 -15.69 2.26 -3.21
CA LYS A 98 -16.15 2.38 -4.60
C LYS A 98 -17.50 3.10 -4.64
N ASN A 99 -17.59 4.17 -5.43
CA ASN A 99 -18.77 5.05 -5.51
C ASN A 99 -19.17 5.67 -4.16
N GLY A 100 -18.28 5.64 -3.17
CA GLY A 100 -18.48 6.22 -1.85
C GLY A 100 -17.66 7.51 -1.66
N ASN A 101 -17.91 8.17 -0.54
CA ASN A 101 -17.09 9.31 -0.12
C ASN A 101 -15.71 8.84 0.31
N LYS A 102 -14.69 9.67 0.04
CA LYS A 102 -13.35 9.47 0.59
C LYS A 102 -13.41 9.35 2.12
N LEU A 103 -12.60 8.45 2.68
CA LEU A 103 -12.40 8.36 4.13
C LEU A 103 -11.92 9.71 4.67
N SER A 104 -12.24 10.01 5.93
CA SER A 104 -11.75 11.23 6.56
C SER A 104 -10.21 11.21 6.65
N ASN A 105 -9.59 12.38 6.70
CA ASN A 105 -8.14 12.46 6.87
C ASN A 105 -7.68 11.73 8.14
N GLU A 106 -8.47 11.80 9.20
CA GLU A 106 -8.19 11.11 10.47
C GLU A 106 -8.23 9.58 10.34
N GLN A 107 -9.19 9.04 9.57
CA GLN A 107 -9.27 7.61 9.26
C GLN A 107 -8.07 7.17 8.40
N ILE A 108 -7.73 7.95 7.37
CA ILE A 108 -6.58 7.67 6.50
C ILE A 108 -5.28 7.69 7.31
N THR A 109 -5.05 8.70 8.16
CA THR A 109 -3.88 8.78 9.03
C THR A 109 -3.74 7.56 9.95
N ARG A 110 -4.85 7.07 10.54
CA ARG A 110 -4.80 5.87 11.38
C ARG A 110 -4.50 4.60 10.58
N ILE A 111 -5.02 4.48 9.36
CA ILE A 111 -4.65 3.38 8.45
C ILE A 111 -3.16 3.45 8.11
N GLU A 112 -2.64 4.62 7.72
CA GLU A 112 -1.22 4.82 7.44
C GLU A 112 -0.35 4.45 8.64
N CYS A 113 -0.73 4.90 9.84
CA CYS A 113 0.01 4.57 11.06
C CYS A 113 -0.06 3.09 11.43
N TRP A 114 -1.17 2.41 11.15
CA TRP A 114 -1.27 0.96 11.34
C TRP A 114 -0.31 0.19 10.41
N VAL A 115 -0.23 0.61 9.13
CA VAL A 115 0.73 0.06 8.16
C VAL A 115 2.17 0.32 8.62
N GLN A 116 2.47 1.58 8.97
CA GLN A 116 3.81 2.02 9.40
C GLN A 116 4.28 1.32 10.68
N ASN A 117 3.37 1.02 11.60
CA ASN A 117 3.66 0.29 12.83
C ASN A 117 3.69 -1.23 12.67
N GLY A 118 3.70 -1.74 11.44
CA GLY A 118 3.89 -3.16 11.15
C GLY A 118 2.64 -4.02 11.29
N PHE A 119 1.45 -3.44 11.06
CA PHE A 119 0.17 -4.16 11.02
C PHE A 119 -0.17 -4.89 12.33
N LYS A 120 -0.18 -4.18 13.46
CA LYS A 120 -0.57 -4.76 14.76
C LYS A 120 -1.97 -5.37 14.69
N GLU A 121 -2.17 -6.57 15.22
CA GLU A 121 -3.45 -7.28 15.17
C GLU A 121 -4.41 -6.89 16.31
#